data_AF-X1BZQ6-F1
#
_entry.id   AF-X1BZQ6-F1
#
_cell.length_a   1.000
_cell.length_b   1.000
_cell.length_c   1.000
_cell.angle_alpha   90.00
_cell.angle_beta   90.00
_cell.angle_gamma   90.00
#
_symmetry.space_group_name_H-M   'P 1'
#
loop_
_entity.id
_entity.type
_entity.pdbx_description
1 polymer ?
#
loop_
_entity_poly.entity_id
_entity_poly.type
_entity_poly.pdbx_seq_one_letter_code
_entity_poly.pdbx_strand_id
1 'polypeptide(L)'
;TDNMFGVNIEYAKDDFNSLIGTIGHELFHRLQTKICNKTDKPATFDELVSASYDNPKDNKFYEILSYIMLEGTGEIIKCELMGETDRNLEIKAKEGATLLDQIYNEIYTNNDLEKAEELLHEGLISTGPFYSLGYLIANVITERYTEKYLGEVLNKGTISFFADFVNNKTNKLNFPDRIIEKIMNLQN
;
A
#
# COMPACT_ATOMS: atom_id res chain seq x y z
N THR A 1 16.83 6.88 -12.32
CA THR A 1 17.55 8.12 -11.95
C THR A 1 17.39 8.33 -10.44
N ASP A 2 17.55 7.25 -9.66
CA ASP A 2 16.67 6.97 -8.51
C ASP A 2 17.35 7.18 -7.15
N ASN A 3 18.40 8.01 -7.12
CA ASN A 3 19.25 8.18 -5.93
C ASN A 3 19.05 9.52 -5.20
N MET A 4 18.11 10.38 -5.63
CA MET A 4 17.87 11.67 -4.99
C MET A 4 16.38 11.84 -4.69
N PHE A 5 16.05 12.05 -3.42
CA PHE A 5 14.72 12.49 -2.97
C PHE A 5 14.80 13.98 -2.67
N GLY A 6 13.86 14.75 -3.19
CA GLY A 6 13.79 16.20 -3.01
C GLY A 6 12.62 16.55 -2.09
N VAL A 7 12.92 17.15 -0.94
CA VAL A 7 11.89 17.74 -0.08
C VAL A 7 11.89 19.25 -0.28
N ASN A 8 10.72 19.81 -0.55
CA ASN A 8 10.56 21.26 -0.52
C ASN A 8 10.38 21.73 0.93
N ILE A 9 11.48 22.17 1.54
CA ILE A 9 11.52 22.64 2.93
C ILE A 9 10.70 23.95 3.10
N GLU A 10 10.52 24.75 2.04
CA GLU A 10 9.73 26.00 2.11
C GLU A 10 8.24 25.75 2.38
N TYR A 11 7.72 24.59 1.94
CA TYR A 11 6.34 24.18 2.21
C TYR A 11 6.12 23.79 3.67
N ALA A 12 7.16 23.28 4.34
CA ALA A 12 7.06 22.85 5.75
C ALA A 12 7.01 24.04 6.72
N LYS A 13 7.59 25.20 6.36
CA LYS A 13 7.73 26.37 7.25
C LYS A 13 8.27 25.95 8.64
N ASP A 14 7.39 25.91 9.65
CA ASP A 14 7.69 25.55 11.05
C ASP A 14 7.09 24.19 11.46
N ASP A 15 6.45 23.45 10.56
CA ASP A 15 5.89 22.12 10.83
C ASP A 15 6.96 21.03 10.67
N PHE A 16 7.90 21.03 11.62
CA PHE A 16 9.01 20.09 11.66
C PHE A 16 8.55 18.63 11.80
N ASN A 17 7.40 18.38 12.44
CA ASN A 17 6.88 17.02 12.60
C ASN A 17 6.39 16.47 11.27
N SER A 18 5.66 17.26 10.48
CA SER A 18 5.25 16.87 9.13
C SER A 18 6.45 16.65 8.21
N LEU A 19 7.48 17.50 8.32
CA LEU A 19 8.73 17.34 7.59
C LEU A 19 9.47 16.04 7.95
N ILE A 20 9.62 15.76 9.25
CA ILE A 20 10.28 14.54 9.75
C ILE A 20 9.48 13.30 9.33
N GLY A 21 8.15 13.34 9.45
CA GLY A 21 7.27 12.25 9.02
C GLY A 21 7.41 11.95 7.53
N THR A 22 7.44 12.98 6.68
CA THR A 22 7.65 12.84 5.23
C THR A 22 9.03 12.26 4.92
N ILE A 23 10.09 12.74 5.58
CA ILE A 23 11.44 12.16 5.41
C ILE A 23 11.46 10.70 5.85
N GLY A 24 10.78 10.36 6.95
CA GLY A 24 10.66 9.00 7.46
C GLY A 24 9.98 8.06 6.47
N HIS A 25 8.84 8.47 5.92
CA HIS A 25 8.09 7.75 4.87
C HIS A 25 8.99 7.40 3.69
N GLU A 26 9.72 8.39 3.19
CA GLU A 26 10.51 8.30 1.96
C GLU A 26 11.81 7.51 2.16
N LEU A 27 12.40 7.61 3.37
CA LEU A 27 13.49 6.72 3.77
C LEU A 27 13.00 5.27 3.91
N PHE A 28 11.75 5.05 4.34
CA PHE A 28 11.19 3.71 4.46
C PHE A 28 10.98 3.05 3.09
N HIS A 29 10.61 3.78 2.04
CA HIS A 29 10.59 3.25 0.68
C HIS A 29 11.93 2.65 0.25
N ARG A 30 13.06 3.25 0.67
CA ARG A 30 14.40 2.70 0.41
C ARG A 30 14.71 1.44 1.23
N LEU A 31 14.02 1.23 2.34
CA LEU A 31 14.11 -0.01 3.10
C LEU A 31 13.22 -1.09 2.47
N GLN A 32 12.04 -0.72 1.99
CA GLN A 32 11.14 -1.64 1.27
C GLN A 32 11.81 -2.24 0.02
N THR A 33 12.62 -1.49 -0.73
CA THR A 33 13.40 -2.05 -1.86
C THR A 33 14.40 -3.13 -1.48
N LYS A 34 14.74 -3.24 -0.19
CA LYS A 34 15.59 -4.30 0.37
C LYS A 34 14.78 -5.40 1.05
N ILE A 35 13.70 -5.04 1.75
CA ILE A 35 12.85 -5.99 2.49
C ILE A 35 11.98 -6.80 1.54
N CYS A 36 11.34 -6.14 0.57
CA CYS A 36 10.40 -6.76 -0.36
C CYS A 36 11.09 -7.50 -1.52
N ASN A 37 12.42 -7.43 -1.62
CA ASN A 37 13.17 -8.15 -2.64
C ASN A 37 13.70 -9.48 -2.09
N LYS A 38 13.48 -10.56 -2.84
CA LYS A 38 14.01 -11.90 -2.54
C LYS A 38 15.46 -12.10 -2.99
N THR A 39 16.04 -11.13 -3.69
CA THR A 39 17.42 -11.18 -4.16
C THR A 39 18.34 -10.29 -3.32
N ASP A 40 19.63 -10.61 -3.28
CA ASP A 40 20.64 -9.83 -2.55
C ASP A 40 20.91 -8.43 -3.13
N LYS A 41 20.23 -8.05 -4.22
CA LYS A 41 20.35 -6.72 -4.84
C LYS A 41 19.13 -5.88 -4.46
N PRO A 42 19.27 -4.56 -4.22
CA PRO A 42 18.10 -3.70 -4.06
C PRO A 42 17.22 -3.75 -5.33
N ALA A 43 15.92 -3.94 -5.16
CA ALA A 43 14.96 -3.80 -6.27
C ALA A 43 14.73 -2.32 -6.61
N THR A 44 14.34 -2.02 -7.85
CA THR A 44 13.70 -0.74 -8.16
C THR A 44 12.25 -0.75 -7.68
N PHE A 45 11.64 0.42 -7.55
CA PHE A 45 10.22 0.51 -7.19
C PHE A 45 9.34 -0.17 -8.26
N ASP A 46 9.66 0.02 -9.54
CA ASP A 46 8.99 -0.62 -10.68
C ASP A 46 9.05 -2.16 -10.60
N GLU A 47 10.17 -2.71 -10.10
CA GLU A 47 10.33 -4.15 -9.88
C GLU A 47 9.45 -4.66 -8.73
N LEU A 48 9.17 -3.84 -7.71
CA LEU A 48 8.30 -4.23 -6.59
C LEU A 48 6.82 -4.26 -6.99
N VAL A 49 6.40 -3.33 -7.84
CA VAL A 49 5.00 -3.19 -8.28
C VAL A 49 4.67 -4.03 -9.50
N SER A 50 5.66 -4.64 -10.16
CA SER A 50 5.43 -5.52 -11.30
C SER A 50 5.29 -6.98 -10.88
N ALA A 51 4.43 -7.68 -11.60
CA ALA A 51 4.31 -9.14 -11.54
C ALA A 51 4.42 -9.74 -12.95
N SER A 52 4.56 -11.06 -13.01
CA SER A 52 4.67 -11.82 -14.26
C SER A 52 3.55 -12.84 -14.40
N TYR A 53 2.32 -12.45 -14.06
CA TYR A 53 1.15 -13.27 -14.34
C TYR A 53 0.88 -13.29 -15.85
N ASP A 54 0.38 -14.42 -16.37
CA ASP A 54 0.03 -14.56 -17.79
C ASP A 54 -1.08 -13.59 -18.22
N ASN A 55 -1.94 -13.20 -17.27
CA ASN A 55 -3.07 -12.31 -17.50
C ASN A 55 -2.70 -10.85 -17.20
N PRO A 56 -2.75 -9.93 -18.20
CA PRO A 56 -2.45 -8.51 -17.99
C PRO A 56 -3.33 -7.83 -16.92
N LYS A 57 -4.58 -8.29 -16.75
CA LYS A 57 -5.48 -7.79 -15.70
C LYS A 57 -4.92 -8.07 -14.31
N ASP A 58 -4.31 -9.24 -14.15
CA ASP A 58 -3.76 -9.70 -12.88
C ASP A 58 -2.48 -8.94 -12.54
N ASN A 59 -1.67 -8.63 -13.55
CA ASN A 59 -0.52 -7.73 -13.38
C ASN A 59 -0.97 -6.32 -12.95
N LYS A 60 -1.99 -5.73 -13.60
CA LYS A 60 -2.49 -4.40 -13.23
C LYS A 60 -3.12 -4.39 -11.82
N PHE A 61 -3.85 -5.43 -11.46
CA PHE A 61 -4.41 -5.53 -10.10
C PHE A 61 -3.32 -5.70 -9.05
N TYR A 62 -2.30 -6.53 -9.32
CA TYR A 62 -1.14 -6.67 -8.45
C TYR A 62 -0.38 -5.36 -8.27
N GLU A 63 -0.19 -4.60 -9.34
CA GLU A 63 0.45 -3.28 -9.32
C GLU A 63 -0.27 -2.33 -8.36
N ILE A 64 -1.59 -2.20 -8.49
CA ILE A 64 -2.41 -1.37 -7.60
C ILE A 64 -2.30 -1.81 -6.14
N LEU A 65 -2.40 -3.12 -5.87
CA LEU A 65 -2.21 -3.64 -4.52
C LEU A 65 -0.81 -3.32 -3.99
N SER A 66 0.21 -3.38 -4.84
CA SER A 66 1.59 -3.09 -4.45
C SER A 66 1.78 -1.63 -4.06
N TYR A 67 1.18 -0.69 -4.81
CA TYR A 67 1.15 0.73 -4.41
C TYR A 67 0.48 0.91 -3.05
N ILE A 68 -0.68 0.30 -2.82
CA ILE A 68 -1.39 0.40 -1.54
C ILE A 68 -0.53 -0.13 -0.39
N MET A 69 0.15 -1.28 -0.58
CA MET A 69 1.04 -1.85 0.44
C MET A 69 2.23 -0.93 0.72
N LEU A 70 2.92 -0.46 -0.33
CA LEU A 70 4.15 0.31 -0.20
C LEU A 70 3.87 1.67 0.44
N GLU A 71 2.87 2.41 -0.05
CA GLU A 71 2.50 3.70 0.51
C GLU A 71 1.93 3.57 1.92
N GLY A 72 1.04 2.61 2.15
CA GLY A 72 0.42 2.46 3.45
C GLY A 72 1.36 1.98 4.55
N THR A 73 2.35 1.15 4.23
CA THR A 73 3.39 0.80 5.23
C THR A 73 4.42 1.90 5.43
N GLY A 74 4.65 2.78 4.45
CA GLY A 74 5.36 4.05 4.65
C GLY A 74 4.61 4.98 5.62
N GLU A 75 3.28 5.03 5.48
CA GLU A 75 2.43 5.90 6.29
C GLU A 75 2.47 5.51 7.78
N ILE A 76 2.75 4.24 8.14
CA ILE A 76 2.99 3.84 9.54
C ILE A 76 4.12 4.67 10.16
N ILE A 77 5.26 4.73 9.47
CA ILE A 77 6.45 5.44 9.94
C ILE A 77 6.15 6.92 10.08
N LYS A 78 5.43 7.48 9.12
CA LYS A 78 5.01 8.88 9.15
C LYS A 78 4.10 9.18 10.33
N CYS A 79 3.05 8.38 10.54
CA CYS A 79 2.11 8.58 11.64
C CYS A 79 2.78 8.41 13.01
N GLU A 80 3.69 7.45 13.16
CA GLU A 80 4.46 7.25 14.40
C GLU A 80 5.33 8.48 14.73
N LEU A 81 5.98 9.06 13.72
CA LEU A 81 6.83 10.25 13.88
C LEU A 81 6.03 11.55 14.10
N MET A 82 4.82 11.64 13.55
CA MET A 82 3.95 12.81 13.67
C MET A 82 3.06 12.79 14.93
N GLY A 83 2.81 11.61 15.50
CA GLY A 83 1.87 11.43 16.61
C GLY A 83 0.40 11.61 16.20
N GLU A 84 0.06 11.30 14.94
CA GLU A 84 -1.32 11.37 14.45
C GLU A 84 -2.22 10.28 15.04
N THR A 85 -3.52 10.57 15.19
CA THR A 85 -4.49 9.65 15.81
C THR A 85 -5.39 8.96 14.78
N ASP A 86 -5.69 7.67 15.02
CA ASP A 86 -6.31 6.70 14.09
C ASP A 86 -7.68 7.05 13.47
N ARG A 87 -8.49 7.93 14.08
CA ARG A 87 -9.93 8.01 13.69
C ARG A 87 -10.16 8.56 12.28
N ASN A 88 -9.34 9.50 11.82
CA ASN A 88 -9.44 10.01 10.45
C ASN A 88 -8.93 8.99 9.42
N LEU A 89 -7.96 8.15 9.81
CA LEU A 89 -7.36 7.14 8.94
C LEU A 89 -8.35 6.00 8.67
N GLU A 90 -9.15 5.58 9.64
CA GLU A 90 -10.16 4.52 9.42
C GLU A 90 -11.24 4.94 8.40
N ILE A 91 -11.67 6.21 8.43
CA ILE A 91 -12.66 6.73 7.46
C ILE A 91 -12.07 6.71 6.05
N LYS A 92 -10.87 7.27 5.88
CA LYS A 92 -10.16 7.27 4.59
C LYS A 92 -9.84 5.85 4.10
N ALA A 93 -9.54 4.91 4.99
CA ALA A 93 -9.32 3.52 4.63
C ALA A 93 -10.57 2.85 4.04
N LYS A 94 -11.77 3.18 4.54
CA LYS A 94 -13.04 2.69 3.97
C LYS A 94 -13.32 3.29 2.59
N GLU A 95 -12.98 4.56 2.40
CA GLU A 95 -13.00 5.20 1.07
C GLU A 95 -12.02 4.48 0.12
N GLY A 96 -10.82 4.15 0.60
CA GLY A 96 -9.84 3.39 -0.16
C GLY A 96 -10.32 1.99 -0.53
N ALA A 97 -10.98 1.28 0.37
CA ALA A 97 -11.57 -0.02 0.06
C ALA A 97 -12.69 0.07 -1.00
N THR A 98 -13.46 1.16 -0.96
CA THR A 98 -14.49 1.44 -1.98
C THR A 98 -13.85 1.72 -3.33
N LEU A 99 -12.79 2.51 -3.36
CA LEU A 99 -12.04 2.82 -4.58
C LEU A 99 -11.35 1.57 -5.16
N LEU A 100 -10.81 0.70 -4.31
CA LEU A 100 -10.25 -0.59 -4.74
C LEU A 100 -11.31 -1.50 -5.39
N ASP A 101 -12.54 -1.49 -4.87
CA ASP A 101 -13.65 -2.22 -5.47
C ASP A 101 -14.10 -1.64 -6.83
N GLN A 102 -14.06 -0.31 -6.98
CA GLN A 102 -14.27 0.33 -8.28
C GLN A 102 -13.20 -0.09 -9.28
N ILE A 103 -11.92 0.00 -8.89
CA ILE A 103 -10.78 -0.48 -9.69
C ILE A 103 -10.97 -1.94 -10.10
N TYR A 104 -11.36 -2.81 -9.17
CA TYR A 104 -11.62 -4.21 -9.48
C TYR A 104 -12.65 -4.36 -10.61
N ASN A 105 -13.75 -3.62 -10.53
CA ASN A 105 -14.78 -3.65 -11.57
C ASN A 105 -14.26 -3.12 -12.92
N GLU A 106 -13.45 -2.06 -12.92
CA GLU A 106 -12.86 -1.55 -14.16
C GLU A 106 -11.95 -2.58 -14.82
N ILE A 107 -11.09 -3.24 -14.05
CA ILE A 107 -10.17 -4.26 -14.57
C ILE A 107 -10.93 -5.50 -15.05
N TYR A 108 -11.78 -6.10 -14.20
CA TYR A 108 -12.31 -7.44 -14.44
C TYR A 108 -13.65 -7.46 -15.16
N THR A 109 -14.50 -6.45 -14.94
CA THR A 109 -15.84 -6.36 -15.54
C THR A 109 -15.82 -5.51 -16.80
N ASN A 110 -15.31 -4.28 -16.72
CA ASN A 110 -15.35 -3.33 -17.84
C ASN A 110 -14.18 -3.51 -18.81
N ASN A 111 -13.12 -4.19 -18.38
CA ASN A 111 -11.88 -4.37 -19.15
C ASN A 111 -11.21 -3.04 -19.52
N ASP A 112 -11.26 -2.07 -18.61
CA ASP A 112 -10.73 -0.72 -18.79
C ASP A 112 -9.53 -0.50 -17.85
N LEU A 113 -8.34 -0.81 -18.34
CA LEU A 113 -7.10 -0.67 -17.57
C LEU A 113 -6.65 0.79 -17.46
N GLU A 114 -7.02 1.64 -18.41
CA GLU A 114 -6.73 3.07 -18.35
C GLU A 114 -7.57 3.72 -17.25
N LYS A 115 -8.86 3.36 -17.15
CA LYS A 115 -9.70 3.86 -16.07
C LYS A 115 -9.24 3.37 -14.70
N ALA A 116 -8.78 2.12 -14.62
CA ALA A 116 -8.17 1.61 -13.39
C ALA A 116 -6.93 2.41 -12.98
N GLU A 117 -6.12 2.84 -13.94
CA GLU A 117 -4.94 3.69 -13.71
C GLU A 117 -5.33 5.11 -13.24
N GLU A 118 -6.38 5.70 -13.79
CA GLU A 118 -6.89 6.99 -13.31
C GLU A 118 -7.36 6.91 -11.85
N LEU A 119 -8.08 5.85 -11.50
CA LEU A 119 -8.54 5.60 -10.14
C LEU A 119 -7.36 5.32 -9.19
N LEU A 120 -6.30 4.68 -9.66
CA LEU A 120 -5.05 4.54 -8.90
C LEU A 120 -4.47 5.90 -8.55
N HIS A 121 -4.32 6.78 -9.54
CA HIS A 121 -3.83 8.14 -9.31
C HIS A 121 -4.73 8.93 -8.34
N GLU A 122 -6.05 8.80 -8.44
CA GLU A 122 -6.99 9.40 -7.49
C GLU A 122 -6.76 8.87 -6.06
N GLY A 123 -6.49 7.58 -5.91
CA GLY A 123 -6.21 6.96 -4.63
C GLY A 123 -4.89 7.41 -4.00
N LEU A 124 -3.93 7.86 -4.82
CA LEU A 124 -2.58 8.25 -4.41
C LEU A 124 -2.38 9.77 -4.27
N ILE A 125 -3.22 10.60 -4.89
CA ILE A 125 -3.02 12.05 -4.92
C ILE A 125 -3.08 12.67 -3.52
N SER A 126 -2.08 13.48 -3.17
CA SER A 126 -2.03 14.28 -1.93
C SER A 126 -2.32 13.47 -0.64
N THR A 127 -1.63 12.33 -0.41
CA THR A 127 -1.96 11.40 0.70
C THR A 127 -3.42 10.95 0.67
N GLY A 128 -3.80 10.44 -0.50
CA GLY A 128 -5.13 9.95 -0.81
C GLY A 128 -5.53 8.69 -0.01
N PRO A 129 -6.73 8.17 -0.23
CA PRO A 129 -7.31 7.11 0.60
C PRO A 129 -6.52 5.80 0.60
N PHE A 130 -5.66 5.55 -0.39
CA PHE A 130 -4.83 4.33 -0.42
C PHE A 130 -3.71 4.31 0.62
N TYR A 131 -3.19 5.47 1.03
CA TYR A 131 -2.23 5.56 2.14
C TYR A 131 -2.89 5.06 3.43
N SER A 132 -4.08 5.58 3.74
CA SER A 132 -4.83 5.17 4.92
C SER A 132 -5.32 3.72 4.86
N LEU A 133 -5.68 3.23 3.67
CA LEU A 133 -6.04 1.83 3.47
C LEU A 133 -4.88 0.89 3.82
N GLY A 134 -3.71 1.09 3.22
CA GLY A 134 -2.56 0.24 3.49
C GLY A 134 -2.04 0.39 4.93
N TYR A 135 -2.09 1.60 5.51
CA TYR A 135 -1.81 1.84 6.93
C TYR A 135 -2.72 1.00 7.83
N LEU A 136 -4.04 1.04 7.60
CA LEU A 136 -4.99 0.30 8.42
C LEU A 136 -4.79 -1.22 8.31
N ILE A 137 -4.50 -1.71 7.10
CA ILE A 137 -4.19 -3.13 6.87
C ILE A 137 -2.94 -3.52 7.66
N ALA A 138 -1.87 -2.74 7.54
CA ALA A 138 -0.62 -3.00 8.22
C ALA A 138 -0.77 -2.92 9.75
N ASN A 139 -1.56 -1.97 10.26
CA ASN A 139 -1.90 -1.89 11.68
C ASN A 139 -2.70 -3.10 12.17
N VAL A 140 -3.64 -3.62 11.39
CA VAL A 140 -4.36 -4.85 11.76
C VAL A 140 -3.39 -6.04 11.85
N ILE A 141 -2.37 -6.10 10.98
CA ILE A 141 -1.33 -7.13 11.03
C ILE A 141 -0.44 -6.95 12.28
N THR A 142 0.02 -5.73 12.58
CA THR A 142 0.92 -5.47 13.71
C THR A 142 0.22 -5.60 15.07
N GLU A 143 -1.02 -5.11 15.21
CA GLU A 143 -1.83 -5.24 16.44
C GLU A 143 -2.06 -6.70 16.82
N ARG A 144 -2.21 -7.58 15.83
CA ARG A 144 -2.47 -9.00 16.05
C ARG A 144 -1.21 -9.81 16.27
N TYR A 145 -0.14 -9.47 15.56
CA TYR A 145 1.14 -10.16 15.60
C TYR A 145 2.20 -9.26 16.21
N THR A 146 3.15 -8.79 15.39
CA THR A 146 4.22 -7.88 15.78
C THR A 146 4.70 -7.12 14.54
N GLU A 147 5.42 -6.02 14.73
CA GLU A 147 6.16 -5.33 13.64
C GLU A 147 7.14 -6.26 12.92
N LYS A 148 7.78 -7.18 13.65
CA LYS A 148 8.65 -8.20 13.06
C LYS A 148 7.89 -9.07 12.06
N TYR A 149 6.67 -9.48 12.42
CA TYR A 149 5.83 -10.27 11.52
C TYR A 149 5.43 -9.47 10.28
N LEU A 150 5.11 -8.18 10.40
CA LEU A 150 4.86 -7.32 9.25
C LEU A 150 6.06 -7.33 8.29
N GLY A 151 7.30 -7.22 8.80
CA GLY A 151 8.51 -7.34 7.98
C GLY A 151 8.64 -8.69 7.26
N GLU A 152 8.29 -9.79 7.92
CA GLU A 152 8.27 -11.12 7.29
C GLU A 152 7.23 -11.22 6.16
N VAL A 153 6.07 -10.57 6.33
CA VAL A 153 5.01 -10.52 5.33
C VAL A 153 5.39 -9.67 4.13
N LEU A 154 6.00 -8.49 4.36
CA LEU A 154 6.52 -7.64 3.30
C LEU A 154 7.56 -8.37 2.43
N ASN A 155 8.43 -9.16 3.07
CA ASN A 155 9.41 -10.00 2.35
C ASN A 155 8.77 -11.13 1.51
N LYS A 156 7.57 -11.61 1.89
CA LYS A 156 6.84 -12.58 1.06
C LYS A 156 6.20 -11.92 -0.16
N GLY A 157 5.87 -10.63 -0.06
CA GLY A 157 5.39 -9.77 -1.14
C GLY A 157 3.93 -9.34 -1.01
N THR A 158 3.48 -8.52 -1.96
CA THR A 158 2.18 -7.84 -1.96
C THR A 158 1.01 -8.77 -1.69
N ILE A 159 0.90 -9.90 -2.40
CA ILE A 159 -0.23 -10.81 -2.22
C ILE A 159 -0.26 -11.40 -0.81
N SER A 160 0.91 -11.67 -0.20
CA SER A 160 0.96 -12.18 1.17
C SER A 160 0.49 -11.14 2.18
N PHE A 161 0.79 -9.86 1.97
CA PHE A 161 0.29 -8.77 2.81
C PHE A 161 -1.24 -8.69 2.83
N PHE A 162 -1.86 -8.74 1.65
CA PHE A 162 -3.32 -8.73 1.56
C PHE A 162 -3.94 -10.06 2.01
N ALA A 163 -3.34 -11.20 1.69
CA ALA A 163 -3.82 -12.52 2.10
C ALA A 163 -3.82 -12.66 3.64
N ASP A 164 -2.76 -12.20 4.31
CA ASP A 164 -2.72 -12.19 5.78
C ASP A 164 -3.85 -11.32 6.33
N PHE A 165 -4.10 -10.15 5.75
CA PHE A 165 -5.20 -9.30 6.19
C PHE A 165 -6.58 -9.96 6.02
N VAL A 166 -6.92 -10.46 4.83
CA VAL A 166 -8.27 -10.99 4.55
C VAL A 166 -8.57 -12.31 5.26
N ASN A 167 -7.55 -13.11 5.57
CA ASN A 167 -7.71 -14.32 6.40
C ASN A 167 -8.02 -13.98 7.87
N ASN A 168 -7.83 -12.71 8.27
CA ASN A 168 -8.07 -12.24 9.62
C ASN A 168 -9.33 -11.38 9.66
N LYS A 169 -10.48 -12.00 9.97
CA LYS A 169 -11.75 -11.27 10.16
C LYS A 169 -11.57 -10.14 11.19
N THR A 170 -11.84 -8.91 10.76
CA THR A 170 -11.79 -7.70 11.58
C THR A 170 -13.07 -6.87 11.39
N ASN A 171 -13.46 -6.12 12.40
CA ASN A 171 -14.61 -5.21 12.31
C ASN A 171 -14.23 -3.83 11.74
N LYS A 172 -12.93 -3.55 11.56
CA LYS A 172 -12.43 -2.24 11.13
C LYS A 172 -12.59 -2.01 9.63
N LEU A 173 -12.43 -3.06 8.82
CA LEU A 173 -12.43 -2.99 7.36
C LEU A 173 -12.83 -4.34 6.76
N ASN A 174 -13.69 -4.33 5.73
CA ASN A 174 -14.08 -5.53 5.00
C ASN A 174 -13.99 -5.27 3.50
N PHE A 175 -13.42 -6.23 2.77
CA PHE A 175 -13.48 -6.23 1.31
C PHE A 175 -14.66 -7.07 0.81
N PRO A 176 -15.23 -6.73 -0.35
CA PRO A 176 -16.16 -7.61 -1.06
C PRO A 176 -15.53 -8.99 -1.33
N ASP A 177 -16.34 -10.05 -1.26
CA ASP A 177 -15.87 -11.44 -1.43
C ASP A 177 -15.08 -11.64 -2.74
N ARG A 178 -15.49 -10.99 -3.84
CA ARG A 178 -14.78 -11.03 -5.12
C ARG A 178 -13.32 -10.56 -5.05
N ILE A 179 -13.03 -9.54 -4.23
CA ILE A 179 -11.67 -9.03 -4.04
C ILE A 179 -10.87 -10.03 -3.21
N ILE A 180 -11.47 -10.58 -2.16
CA ILE A 180 -10.86 -11.61 -1.30
C ILE A 180 -10.51 -12.84 -2.14
N GLU A 181 -11.47 -13.37 -2.89
CA GLU A 181 -11.26 -14.50 -3.79
C GLU A 181 -10.15 -14.22 -4.80
N LYS A 182 -10.10 -13.00 -5.36
CA LYS A 182 -9.06 -12.66 -6.32
C LYS A 182 -7.68 -12.61 -5.69
N ILE A 183 -7.54 -12.01 -4.51
CA ILE A 183 -6.28 -12.01 -3.75
C ILE A 183 -5.81 -13.44 -3.49
N MET A 184 -6.71 -14.32 -3.02
CA MET A 184 -6.37 -15.72 -2.72
C MET A 184 -6.02 -16.51 -3.98
N ASN A 185 -6.64 -16.21 -5.13
CA ASN A 185 -6.29 -16.83 -6.41
C ASN A 185 -4.90 -16.43 -6.91
N LEU A 186 -4.48 -15.18 -6.68
CA LEU A 186 -3.15 -14.68 -7.07
C LEU A 186 -2.02 -15.19 -6.15
N GLN A 187 -2.35 -15.87 -5.06
CA GLN A 187 -1.36 -16.45 -4.15
C GLN A 187 -0.76 -17.76 -4.69
N ASN A 188 -1.43 -18.41 -5.64
CA ASN A 188 -1.07 -19.72 -6.21
C ASN A 188 -0.42 -19.58 -7.59
#